data_AF-A0AAE3VBX2-F1
#
_entry.id   AF-A0AAE3VBX2-F1
#
_cell.length_a   1.000
_cell.length_b   1.000
_cell.length_c   1.000
_cell.angle_alpha   90.00
_cell.angle_beta   90.00
_cell.angle_gamma   90.00
#
_symmetry.space_group_name_H-M   'P 1'
#
loop_
_entity.id
_entity.type
_entity.pdbx_description
1 polymer ?
#
loop_
_entity_poly.entity_id
_entity_poly.type
_entity_poly.pdbx_seq_one_letter_code
_entity_poly.pdbx_strand_id
1 'polypeptide(L)'
;MRLLFCNIAWMNYYKGLIPGVDEPYGGGSFVIENQDAHEKYNFDPLHVSFEDGAEQDVCFGFVETKTSRSGKRQELHIEKIDGCEACGKDDVVEDVLVIYCAARPYQNFTSVVGWYKHANVYRRYQELILPQEDGSEYYQYYNAEVLKGNCVLLPKNDRRITQWSAPRRQTGAFFGFGQANVWFAEGRDENRALDEFLKKTVDKIENYQGENWVDLSPEELK
;
A
#
# COMPACT_ATOMS: atom_id res chain seq x y z
N MET A 1 11.08 -7.62 -12.32
CA MET A 1 10.57 -6.52 -11.46
C MET A 1 9.67 -7.14 -10.41
N ARG A 2 9.98 -6.87 -9.14
CA ARG A 2 9.31 -7.41 -7.96
C ARG A 2 8.00 -6.68 -7.72
N LEU A 3 6.91 -7.40 -7.47
CA LEU A 3 5.57 -6.83 -7.34
C LEU A 3 4.91 -7.27 -6.03
N LEU A 4 4.27 -6.33 -5.36
CA LEU A 4 3.46 -6.59 -4.18
C LEU A 4 2.16 -5.81 -4.26
N PHE A 5 1.02 -6.49 -4.25
CA PHE A 5 -0.29 -5.83 -4.18
C PHE A 5 -0.80 -5.83 -2.74
N CYS A 6 -1.16 -4.66 -2.25
CA CYS A 6 -1.60 -4.41 -0.88
C CYS A 6 -3.04 -3.90 -0.89
N ASN A 7 -3.95 -4.61 -0.24
CA ASN A 7 -5.34 -4.20 -0.08
C ASN A 7 -5.53 -3.48 1.25
N ILE A 8 -5.95 -2.24 1.18
CA ILE A 8 -6.16 -1.31 2.30
C ILE A 8 -7.60 -0.79 2.30
N ALA A 9 -8.03 -0.10 3.36
CA ALA A 9 -9.29 0.65 3.30
C ALA A 9 -9.21 1.78 2.27
N TRP A 10 -10.38 2.14 1.74
CA TRP A 10 -10.50 3.28 0.84
C TRP A 10 -10.47 4.58 1.63
N MET A 11 -9.57 5.47 1.22
CA MET A 11 -9.50 6.87 1.63
C MET A 11 -9.22 7.73 0.39
N ASN A 12 -9.61 8.99 0.42
CA ASN A 12 -9.34 9.97 -0.63
C ASN A 12 -7.87 10.41 -0.59
N TYR A 13 -7.31 10.71 0.58
CA TYR A 13 -6.03 11.38 0.71
C TYR A 13 -4.95 10.53 1.40
N TYR A 14 -5.32 9.65 2.33
CA TYR A 14 -4.33 8.87 3.09
C TYR A 14 -3.24 9.74 3.75
N LYS A 15 -3.69 10.87 4.31
CA LYS A 15 -2.88 11.87 5.04
C LYS A 15 -3.49 12.17 6.40
N GLY A 16 -3.86 11.11 7.12
CA GLY A 16 -4.62 11.18 8.36
C GLY A 16 -6.14 11.09 8.17
N LEU A 17 -6.86 11.20 9.28
CA LEU A 17 -8.32 11.17 9.30
C LEU A 17 -8.86 12.60 9.18
N ILE A 18 -9.77 12.81 8.23
CA ILE A 18 -10.49 14.08 8.11
C ILE A 18 -11.98 13.79 8.32
N PRO A 19 -12.54 14.05 9.51
CA PRO A 19 -13.92 13.70 9.84
C PRO A 19 -14.91 14.19 8.79
N GLY A 20 -15.78 13.28 8.32
CA GLY A 20 -16.79 13.56 7.30
C GLY A 20 -16.28 13.81 5.87
N VAL A 21 -14.96 13.80 5.64
CA VAL A 21 -14.34 14.05 4.33
C VAL A 21 -13.51 12.84 3.88
N ASP A 22 -12.62 12.38 4.74
CA ASP A 22 -11.71 11.28 4.48
C ASP A 22 -11.66 10.30 5.66
N GLU A 23 -12.66 9.41 5.67
CA GLU A 23 -12.78 8.33 6.64
C GLU A 23 -12.59 6.98 5.93
N PRO A 24 -11.91 6.02 6.58
CA PRO A 24 -11.62 4.73 5.98
C PRO A 24 -12.91 3.96 5.70
N TYR A 25 -13.07 3.53 4.45
CA TYR A 25 -14.16 2.67 4.01
C TYR A 25 -13.65 1.28 3.61
N GLY A 26 -14.18 0.23 4.24
CA GLY A 26 -13.68 -1.13 4.04
C GLY A 26 -12.40 -1.41 4.84
N GLY A 27 -11.55 -2.34 4.39
CA GLY A 27 -10.28 -2.66 5.07
C GLY A 27 -10.29 -3.94 5.94
N GLY A 28 -11.35 -4.74 5.85
CA GLY A 28 -11.52 -5.95 6.69
C GLY A 28 -12.21 -5.64 8.01
N SER A 29 -12.60 -6.69 8.76
CA SER A 29 -13.43 -6.58 9.96
C SER A 29 -12.84 -5.70 11.08
N PHE A 30 -11.52 -5.45 11.03
CA PHE A 30 -10.77 -4.78 12.10
C PHE A 30 -10.82 -3.25 12.05
N VAL A 31 -11.05 -2.66 10.86
CA VAL A 31 -11.08 -1.19 10.67
C VAL A 31 -12.34 -0.57 11.28
N ILE A 32 -13.41 -1.35 11.43
CA ILE A 32 -14.69 -0.91 12.00
C ILE A 32 -14.62 -0.82 13.54
N GLU A 33 -13.76 -1.62 14.19
CA GLU A 33 -13.74 -1.74 15.67
C GLU A 33 -12.70 -0.85 16.36
N ASN A 34 -11.60 -0.47 15.69
CA ASN A 34 -10.46 0.17 16.38
C ASN A 34 -10.08 1.61 15.93
N GLN A 35 -10.76 2.21 14.95
CA GLN A 35 -10.59 3.62 14.51
C GLN A 35 -9.14 4.13 14.21
N ASP A 36 -8.11 3.30 14.35
CA ASP A 36 -6.71 3.65 14.16
C ASP A 36 -6.09 2.76 13.08
N ALA A 37 -6.53 2.97 11.84
CA ALA A 37 -5.99 2.27 10.69
C ALA A 37 -4.66 2.93 10.31
N HIS A 38 -3.51 2.29 10.58
CA HIS A 38 -2.17 2.80 10.25
C HIS A 38 -2.00 3.12 8.75
N GLU A 39 -2.82 2.50 7.88
CA GLU A 39 -2.87 2.79 6.44
C GLU A 39 -3.30 4.22 6.09
N LYS A 40 -3.89 4.97 7.03
CA LYS A 40 -4.33 6.36 6.85
C LYS A 40 -3.19 7.34 6.56
N TYR A 41 -1.93 6.94 6.73
CA TYR A 41 -0.74 7.75 6.48
C TYR A 41 0.11 7.20 5.32
N ASN A 42 -0.39 6.21 4.56
CA ASN A 42 0.36 5.59 3.47
C ASN A 42 0.80 6.57 2.38
N PHE A 43 0.26 7.78 2.30
CA PHE A 43 0.69 8.77 1.30
C PHE A 43 1.00 10.12 1.94
N ASP A 44 1.37 10.09 3.23
CA ASP A 44 1.78 11.25 4.02
C ASP A 44 3.30 11.20 4.26
N PRO A 45 4.10 11.90 3.44
CA PRO A 45 5.55 11.89 3.62
C PRO A 45 5.95 12.59 4.92
N LEU A 46 6.87 11.96 5.66
CA LEU A 46 7.51 12.55 6.82
C LEU A 46 8.91 13.03 6.44
N HIS A 47 9.32 14.17 6.99
CA HIS A 47 10.68 14.65 6.86
C HIS A 47 11.60 13.90 7.83
N VAL A 48 12.59 13.18 7.30
CA VAL A 48 13.47 12.31 8.08
C VAL A 48 14.92 12.76 7.93
N SER A 49 15.60 12.93 9.06
CA SER A 49 17.05 13.11 9.13
C SER A 49 17.72 11.76 9.35
N PHE A 50 18.60 11.37 8.42
CA PHE A 50 19.39 10.15 8.49
C PHE A 50 20.68 10.36 9.29
N GLU A 51 21.29 9.27 9.75
CA GLU A 51 22.53 9.31 10.56
C GLU A 51 23.71 9.98 9.84
N ASP A 52 23.72 9.92 8.51
CA ASP A 52 24.72 10.58 7.66
C ASP A 52 24.49 12.09 7.48
N GLY A 53 23.42 12.62 8.08
CA GLY A 53 23.01 14.02 7.98
C GLY A 53 22.20 14.36 6.73
N ALA A 54 21.86 13.37 5.90
CA ALA A 54 20.93 13.58 4.81
C ALA A 54 19.53 13.82 5.35
N GLU A 55 18.80 14.75 4.74
CA GLU A 55 17.39 15.03 5.04
C GLU A 55 16.56 14.68 3.82
N GLN A 56 15.57 13.80 3.98
CA GLN A 56 14.71 13.39 2.88
C GLN A 56 13.27 13.18 3.36
N ASP A 57 12.33 13.43 2.46
CA ASP A 57 10.93 13.10 2.68
C ASP A 57 10.72 11.62 2.35
N VAL A 58 10.17 10.86 3.31
CA VAL A 58 9.96 9.41 3.22
C VAL A 58 8.49 9.09 3.46
N CYS A 59 7.90 8.26 2.61
CA CYS A 59 6.57 7.71 2.82
C CYS A 59 6.68 6.33 3.49
N PHE A 60 5.88 6.13 4.54
CA PHE A 60 5.85 4.90 5.32
C PHE A 60 4.51 4.21 5.15
N GLY A 61 4.54 3.13 4.37
CA GLY A 61 3.38 2.40 3.93
C GLY A 61 3.07 1.20 4.82
N PHE A 62 1.79 1.03 5.12
CA PHE A 62 1.26 -0.05 5.93
C PHE A 62 0.25 -0.89 5.14
N VAL A 63 0.34 -2.21 5.31
CA VAL A 63 -0.72 -3.15 4.98
C VAL A 63 -0.87 -4.17 6.12
N GLU A 64 -2.10 -4.36 6.57
CA GLU A 64 -2.39 -5.33 7.64
C GLU A 64 -2.24 -6.77 7.11
N THR A 65 -1.40 -7.56 7.78
CA THR A 65 -1.26 -9.00 7.57
C THR A 65 -2.36 -9.77 8.30
N LYS A 66 -2.51 -11.06 8.03
CA LYS A 66 -3.50 -11.86 8.73
C LYS A 66 -3.11 -12.06 10.20
N THR A 67 -4.03 -11.77 11.12
CA THR A 67 -3.88 -12.19 12.51
C THR A 67 -4.21 -13.68 12.66
N SER A 68 -3.35 -14.42 13.35
CA SER A 68 -3.60 -15.82 13.70
C SER A 68 -4.71 -15.94 14.75
N ARG A 69 -5.25 -17.16 14.95
CA ARG A 69 -6.30 -17.40 15.97
C ARG A 69 -5.86 -17.08 17.40
N SER A 70 -4.55 -17.06 17.67
CA SER A 70 -3.98 -16.69 18.97
C SER A 70 -3.75 -15.18 19.13
N GLY A 71 -4.21 -14.36 18.18
CA GLY A 71 -4.02 -12.90 18.22
C GLY A 71 -2.66 -12.42 17.73
N LYS A 72 -1.74 -13.33 17.36
CA LYS A 72 -0.43 -12.95 16.83
C LYS A 72 -0.54 -12.49 15.37
N ARG A 73 -0.09 -11.27 15.07
CA ARG A 73 0.12 -10.73 13.72
C ARG A 73 1.09 -11.64 12.95
N GLN A 74 0.74 -12.02 11.72
CA GLN A 74 1.60 -12.87 10.90
C GLN A 74 2.69 -12.04 10.22
N GLU A 75 3.78 -12.70 9.87
CA GLU A 75 4.84 -12.05 9.09
C GLU A 75 4.40 -11.90 7.63
N LEU A 76 4.93 -10.87 6.99
CA LEU A 76 4.85 -10.74 5.54
C LEU A 76 5.84 -11.73 4.93
N HIS A 77 5.33 -12.68 4.15
CA HIS A 77 6.12 -13.69 3.46
C HIS A 77 6.85 -13.11 2.25
N ILE A 78 7.83 -12.22 2.48
CA ILE A 78 8.57 -11.50 1.43
C ILE A 78 9.29 -12.45 0.45
N GLU A 79 9.56 -13.69 0.86
CA GLU A 79 10.09 -14.75 0.00
C GLU A 79 9.17 -15.16 -1.15
N LYS A 80 7.88 -14.79 -1.08
CA LYS A 80 6.90 -15.03 -2.15
C LYS A 80 6.88 -13.96 -3.23
N ILE A 81 7.60 -12.85 -3.02
CA ILE A 81 7.78 -11.85 -4.06
C ILE A 81 8.63 -12.48 -5.17
N ASP A 82 8.15 -12.38 -6.41
CA ASP A 82 8.80 -12.93 -7.60
C ASP A 82 10.30 -12.55 -7.66
N GLY A 83 11.19 -13.55 -7.72
CA GLY A 83 12.64 -13.35 -7.71
C GLY A 83 13.26 -13.13 -6.33
N CYS A 84 12.54 -13.45 -5.25
CA CYS A 84 13.00 -13.36 -3.85
C CYS A 84 12.93 -14.70 -3.12
N GLU A 85 12.92 -15.82 -3.83
CA GLU A 85 12.74 -17.16 -3.27
C GLU A 85 13.85 -17.54 -2.27
N ALA A 86 15.04 -16.96 -2.45
CA ALA A 86 16.18 -17.11 -1.55
C ALA A 86 16.09 -16.26 -0.27
N CYS A 87 15.17 -15.29 -0.20
CA CYS A 87 15.04 -14.32 0.90
C CYS A 87 14.26 -14.86 2.11
N GLY A 88 14.16 -16.18 2.26
CA GLY A 88 13.41 -16.84 3.34
C GLY A 88 13.93 -16.54 4.76
N LYS A 89 15.14 -16.00 4.89
CA LYS A 89 15.74 -15.57 6.16
C LYS A 89 15.94 -14.05 6.26
N ASP A 90 15.68 -13.33 5.18
CA ASP A 90 15.90 -11.89 5.14
C ASP A 90 14.75 -11.18 5.83
N ASP A 91 15.05 -10.05 6.46
CA ASP A 91 14.05 -9.20 7.13
C ASP A 91 13.47 -8.13 6.20
N VAL A 92 14.13 -7.86 5.06
CA VAL A 92 13.75 -6.84 4.09
C VAL A 92 14.06 -7.31 2.67
N VAL A 93 13.22 -6.92 1.71
CA VAL A 93 13.49 -6.99 0.26
C VAL A 93 13.42 -5.58 -0.31
N GLU A 94 14.49 -5.18 -1.00
CA GLU A 94 14.60 -3.88 -1.67
C GLU A 94 14.05 -3.95 -3.10
N ASP A 95 13.87 -2.79 -3.72
CA ASP A 95 13.49 -2.65 -5.13
C ASP A 95 12.16 -3.36 -5.48
N VAL A 96 11.14 -3.15 -4.64
CA VAL A 96 9.78 -3.69 -4.86
C VAL A 96 8.85 -2.59 -5.37
N LEU A 97 8.07 -2.90 -6.41
CA LEU A 97 6.91 -2.09 -6.78
C LEU A 97 5.72 -2.50 -5.91
N VAL A 98 5.41 -1.69 -4.89
CA VAL A 98 4.28 -1.90 -3.98
C VAL A 98 3.08 -1.14 -4.52
N ILE A 99 1.98 -1.85 -4.78
CA ILE A 99 0.76 -1.32 -5.39
C ILE A 99 -0.35 -1.38 -4.35
N TYR A 100 -0.79 -0.21 -3.88
CA TYR A 100 -1.89 -0.09 -2.94
C TYR A 100 -3.22 -0.08 -3.68
N CYS A 101 -4.14 -0.90 -3.20
CA CYS A 101 -5.44 -1.15 -3.75
C CYS A 101 -6.51 -1.01 -2.67
N ALA A 102 -7.67 -0.47 -3.02
CA ALA A 102 -8.79 -0.37 -2.08
C ALA A 102 -10.12 -0.66 -2.77
N ALA A 103 -11.06 -1.22 -2.01
CA ALA A 103 -12.43 -1.43 -2.47
C ALA A 103 -13.15 -0.08 -2.57
N ARG A 104 -13.65 0.27 -3.76
CA ARG A 104 -14.27 1.58 -3.95
C ARG A 104 -15.65 1.64 -3.27
N PRO A 105 -15.96 2.68 -2.48
CA PRO A 105 -17.24 2.79 -1.81
C PRO A 105 -18.41 2.73 -2.80
N TYR A 106 -19.45 1.97 -2.44
CA TYR A 106 -20.68 1.82 -3.22
C TYR A 106 -20.48 1.25 -4.63
N GLN A 107 -19.31 0.66 -4.91
CA GLN A 107 -19.00 0.04 -6.20
C GLN A 107 -18.35 -1.33 -5.99
N ASN A 108 -18.71 -2.29 -6.83
CA ASN A 108 -18.28 -3.68 -6.66
C ASN A 108 -16.92 -3.97 -7.36
N PHE A 109 -15.93 -3.10 -7.18
CA PHE A 109 -14.57 -3.36 -7.67
C PHE A 109 -13.49 -2.78 -6.74
N THR A 110 -12.30 -3.36 -6.82
CA THR A 110 -11.09 -2.86 -6.14
C THR A 110 -10.27 -2.06 -7.14
N SER A 111 -9.86 -0.85 -6.76
CA SER A 111 -9.03 0.02 -7.57
C SER A 111 -7.63 0.11 -6.98
N VAL A 112 -6.60 0.21 -7.82
CA VAL A 112 -5.32 0.81 -7.43
C VAL A 112 -5.60 2.25 -7.00
N VAL A 113 -5.05 2.64 -5.85
CA VAL A 113 -5.14 3.99 -5.29
C VAL A 113 -3.82 4.74 -5.43
N GLY A 114 -2.70 4.02 -5.42
CA GLY A 114 -1.36 4.57 -5.50
C GLY A 114 -0.32 3.47 -5.43
N TRP A 115 0.95 3.83 -5.51
CA TRP A 115 2.06 2.88 -5.50
C TRP A 115 3.36 3.50 -5.03
N TYR A 116 4.28 2.65 -4.60
CA TYR A 116 5.66 2.99 -4.30
C TYR A 116 6.58 2.26 -5.28
N LYS A 117 7.43 3.00 -6.00
CA LYS A 117 8.49 2.44 -6.84
C LYS A 117 9.76 2.24 -6.02
N HIS A 118 10.52 1.19 -6.28
CA HIS A 118 11.80 0.94 -5.60
C HIS A 118 11.69 0.92 -4.06
N ALA A 119 10.58 0.40 -3.51
CA ALA A 119 10.34 0.40 -2.07
C ALA A 119 11.14 -0.70 -1.36
N ASN A 120 11.50 -0.41 -0.11
CA ASN A 120 11.97 -1.43 0.83
C ASN A 120 10.74 -2.04 1.51
N VAL A 121 10.64 -3.37 1.50
CA VAL A 121 9.50 -4.11 2.06
C VAL A 121 9.98 -5.02 3.17
N TYR A 122 9.38 -4.87 4.35
CA TYR A 122 9.80 -5.54 5.57
C TYR A 122 8.94 -6.78 5.89
N ARG A 123 9.59 -7.86 6.34
CA ARG A 123 8.94 -9.08 6.84
C ARG A 123 8.07 -8.82 8.07
N ARG A 124 8.57 -7.98 8.98
CA ARG A 124 7.91 -7.61 10.23
C ARG A 124 7.60 -6.12 10.22
N TYR A 125 6.54 -5.75 10.93
CA TYR A 125 6.20 -4.35 11.11
C TYR A 125 7.37 -3.62 11.78
N GLN A 126 7.77 -2.52 11.15
CA GLN A 126 8.63 -1.51 11.72
C GLN A 126 7.76 -0.47 12.46
N GLU A 127 8.36 0.28 13.36
CA GLU A 127 7.67 1.24 14.22
C GLU A 127 8.30 2.63 14.07
N LEU A 128 7.45 3.66 13.94
CA LEU A 128 7.80 5.06 14.07
C LEU A 128 7.14 5.61 15.31
N ILE A 129 7.91 6.38 16.08
CA ILE A 129 7.42 7.11 17.24
C ILE A 129 7.34 8.58 16.83
N LEU A 130 6.11 9.08 16.70
CA LEU A 130 5.83 10.44 16.26
C LEU A 130 5.36 11.30 17.45
N PRO A 131 6.16 12.28 17.89
CA PRO A 131 5.76 13.17 18.97
C PRO A 131 4.56 14.01 18.53
N GLN A 132 3.59 14.18 19.43
CA GLN A 132 2.39 14.98 19.23
C GLN A 132 2.51 16.33 19.95
N GLU A 133 1.71 17.32 19.52
CA GLU A 133 1.71 18.65 20.12
C GLU A 133 1.30 18.66 21.60
N ASP A 134 0.48 17.71 22.02
CA ASP A 134 0.04 17.55 23.41
C ASP A 134 1.08 16.85 24.30
N GLY A 135 2.25 16.53 23.76
CA GLY A 135 3.34 15.83 24.43
C GLY A 135 3.18 14.32 24.49
N SER A 136 2.11 13.76 23.89
CA SER A 136 1.98 12.32 23.72
C SER A 136 2.82 11.80 22.55
N GLU A 137 2.98 10.47 22.47
CA GLU A 137 3.65 9.80 21.37
C GLU A 137 2.62 8.97 20.59
N TYR A 138 2.62 9.13 19.26
CA TYR A 138 1.86 8.27 18.36
C TYR A 138 2.77 7.18 17.79
N TYR A 139 2.33 5.93 17.90
CA TYR A 139 3.06 4.78 17.40
C TYR A 139 2.48 4.37 16.04
N GLN A 140 3.23 4.60 14.98
CA GLN A 140 2.85 4.24 13.62
C GLN A 140 3.61 2.98 13.18
N TYR A 141 2.87 1.94 12.77
CA TYR A 141 3.47 0.75 12.16
C TYR A 141 3.52 0.87 10.65
N TYR A 142 4.59 0.34 10.04
CA TYR A 142 4.75 0.24 8.59
C TYR A 142 5.45 -1.06 8.20
N ASN A 143 5.28 -1.47 6.95
CA ASN A 143 5.98 -2.63 6.36
C ASN A 143 6.45 -2.39 4.92
N ALA A 144 6.29 -1.16 4.43
CA ALA A 144 6.98 -0.68 3.25
C ALA A 144 7.45 0.77 3.51
N GLU A 145 8.57 1.16 2.95
CA GLU A 145 8.99 2.56 2.94
C GLU A 145 9.59 2.92 1.58
N VAL A 146 9.51 4.21 1.26
CA VAL A 146 10.05 4.73 0.01
C VAL A 146 10.34 6.22 0.13
N LEU A 147 11.34 6.70 -0.59
CA LEU A 147 11.51 8.14 -0.81
C LEU A 147 10.28 8.74 -1.49
N LYS A 148 9.87 9.92 -1.05
CA LYS A 148 8.69 10.64 -1.56
C LYS A 148 8.65 10.72 -3.10
N GLY A 149 9.80 10.95 -3.74
CA GLY A 149 9.91 11.04 -5.21
C GLY A 149 9.51 9.76 -5.97
N ASN A 150 9.44 8.62 -5.29
CA ASN A 150 9.01 7.34 -5.84
C ASN A 150 7.59 6.93 -5.38
N CYS A 151 6.91 7.78 -4.60
CA CYS A 151 5.57 7.57 -4.09
C CYS A 151 4.55 8.32 -4.96
N VAL A 152 3.50 7.62 -5.40
CA VAL A 152 2.40 8.24 -6.14
C VAL A 152 1.07 7.89 -5.51
N LEU A 153 0.27 8.92 -5.22
CA LEU A 153 -1.15 8.80 -4.89
C LEU A 153 -1.97 9.29 -6.08
N LEU A 154 -2.79 8.42 -6.64
CA LEU A 154 -3.67 8.79 -7.74
C LEU A 154 -4.77 9.73 -7.25
N PRO A 155 -5.18 10.73 -8.06
CA PRO A 155 -6.37 11.50 -7.80
C PRO A 155 -7.60 10.62 -7.63
N LYS A 156 -8.48 10.95 -6.68
CA LYS A 156 -9.72 10.18 -6.40
C LYS A 156 -10.54 9.92 -7.66
N ASN A 157 -10.62 10.90 -8.55
CA ASN A 157 -11.39 10.84 -9.79
C ASN A 157 -10.74 9.98 -10.87
N ASP A 158 -9.43 9.75 -10.78
CA ASP A 158 -8.68 8.95 -11.74
C ASP A 158 -8.75 7.45 -11.45
N ARG A 159 -9.00 7.05 -10.19
CA ARG A 159 -9.14 5.68 -9.67
C ARG A 159 -10.39 4.94 -10.21
N ARG A 160 -10.50 4.87 -11.54
CA ARG A 160 -11.65 4.35 -12.30
C ARG A 160 -11.41 2.91 -12.70
N ILE A 161 -12.48 2.11 -12.74
CA ILE A 161 -12.45 0.69 -13.10
C ILE A 161 -11.78 0.41 -14.45
N THR A 162 -11.95 1.29 -15.43
CA THR A 162 -11.38 1.12 -16.77
C THR A 162 -9.85 1.28 -16.81
N GLN A 163 -9.28 1.95 -15.80
CA GLN A 163 -7.86 2.27 -15.76
C GLN A 163 -7.11 1.50 -14.69
N TRP A 164 -7.68 1.43 -13.49
CA TRP A 164 -6.96 1.03 -12.29
C TRP A 164 -7.63 -0.14 -11.57
N SER A 165 -8.41 -0.98 -12.25
CA SER A 165 -9.01 -2.15 -11.61
C SER A 165 -7.96 -3.18 -11.19
N ALA A 166 -8.07 -3.63 -9.94
CA ALA A 166 -7.34 -4.76 -9.39
C ALA A 166 -8.26 -5.99 -9.27
N PRO A 167 -7.84 -7.16 -9.77
CA PRO A 167 -8.65 -8.36 -9.80
C PRO A 167 -8.81 -9.00 -8.41
N ARG A 168 -9.97 -9.64 -8.19
CA ARG A 168 -10.23 -10.50 -7.02
C ARG A 168 -10.67 -11.89 -7.48
N ARG A 169 -10.19 -12.94 -6.81
CA ARG A 169 -10.60 -14.31 -7.15
C ARG A 169 -12.10 -14.55 -6.93
N GLN A 170 -12.68 -13.87 -5.95
CA GLN A 170 -14.11 -13.95 -5.62
C GLN A 170 -15.04 -13.40 -6.72
N THR A 171 -14.53 -12.58 -7.64
CA THR A 171 -15.30 -12.02 -8.76
C THR A 171 -15.14 -12.83 -10.05
N GLY A 172 -14.65 -14.08 -9.96
CA GLY A 172 -14.51 -15.00 -11.09
C GLY A 172 -13.16 -14.91 -11.83
N ALA A 173 -12.21 -14.11 -11.34
CA ALA A 173 -10.86 -14.06 -11.91
C ALA A 173 -10.02 -15.27 -11.46
N PHE A 174 -9.22 -15.84 -12.36
CA PHE A 174 -8.29 -16.94 -12.04
C PHE A 174 -7.05 -16.48 -11.25
N PHE A 175 -6.86 -15.17 -11.11
CA PHE A 175 -5.78 -14.52 -10.35
C PHE A 175 -6.32 -13.28 -9.62
N GLY A 176 -5.51 -12.65 -8.78
CA GLY A 176 -5.90 -11.49 -7.99
C GLY A 176 -5.97 -11.76 -6.49
N PHE A 177 -6.46 -10.77 -5.75
CA PHE A 177 -6.60 -10.86 -4.31
C PHE A 177 -7.49 -12.05 -3.90
N GLY A 178 -6.99 -12.81 -2.93
CA GLY A 178 -7.75 -13.83 -2.22
C GLY A 178 -8.39 -13.27 -0.95
N GLN A 179 -8.36 -14.07 0.12
CA GLN A 179 -8.82 -13.66 1.45
C GLN A 179 -7.80 -12.83 2.25
N ALA A 180 -6.54 -12.78 1.80
CA ALA A 180 -5.50 -11.97 2.44
C ALA A 180 -5.52 -10.54 1.88
N ASN A 181 -5.07 -9.59 2.69
CA ASN A 181 -4.84 -8.22 2.22
C ASN A 181 -3.61 -8.11 1.30
N VAL A 182 -2.76 -9.13 1.25
CA VAL A 182 -1.56 -9.12 0.40
C VAL A 182 -1.73 -10.12 -0.74
N TRP A 183 -1.29 -9.73 -1.93
CA TRP A 183 -1.18 -10.59 -3.09
C TRP A 183 0.17 -10.42 -3.79
N PHE A 184 0.94 -11.51 -3.83
CA PHE A 184 2.31 -11.55 -4.39
C PHE A 184 2.37 -11.74 -5.91
N ALA A 185 1.22 -11.89 -6.57
CA ALA A 185 1.15 -12.12 -8.02
C ALA A 185 1.97 -13.31 -8.54
N GLU A 186 2.15 -14.35 -7.72
CA GLU A 186 2.83 -15.61 -8.06
C GLU A 186 2.20 -16.33 -9.26
N GLY A 187 3.00 -17.10 -10.00
CA GLY A 187 2.55 -17.95 -11.11
C GLY A 187 2.46 -17.24 -12.46
N ARG A 188 3.26 -16.18 -12.66
CA ARG A 188 3.32 -15.41 -13.90
C ARG A 188 3.62 -16.27 -15.13
N ASP A 189 4.60 -17.18 -15.02
CA ASP A 189 5.04 -18.03 -16.13
C ASP A 189 4.00 -19.08 -16.54
N GLU A 190 3.10 -19.43 -15.62
CA GLU A 190 2.08 -20.46 -15.81
C GLU A 190 0.74 -19.88 -16.27
N ASN A 191 0.54 -18.56 -16.13
CA ASN A 191 -0.73 -17.89 -16.40
C ASN A 191 -0.54 -16.66 -17.30
N ARG A 192 -0.74 -16.85 -18.61
CA ARG A 192 -0.64 -15.79 -19.62
C ARG A 192 -1.52 -14.57 -19.31
N ALA A 193 -2.74 -14.78 -18.80
CA ALA A 193 -3.65 -13.69 -18.49
C ALA A 193 -3.16 -12.86 -17.28
N LEU A 194 -2.55 -13.51 -16.29
CA LEU A 194 -1.87 -12.83 -15.19
C LEU A 194 -0.68 -12.04 -15.72
N ASP A 195 0.19 -12.65 -16.52
CA ASP A 195 1.36 -11.96 -17.07
C ASP A 195 0.99 -10.72 -17.89
N GLU A 196 -0.01 -10.83 -18.78
CA GLU A 196 -0.54 -9.69 -19.54
C GLU A 196 -1.11 -8.59 -18.64
N PHE A 197 -1.84 -8.97 -17.58
CA PHE A 197 -2.35 -8.02 -16.59
C PHE A 197 -1.22 -7.28 -15.86
N LEU A 198 -0.20 -8.01 -15.39
CA LEU A 198 0.93 -7.42 -14.68
C LEU A 198 1.73 -6.51 -15.60
N LYS A 199 2.05 -6.95 -16.83
CA LYS A 199 2.75 -6.12 -17.84
C LYS A 199 2.01 -4.82 -18.11
N LYS A 200 0.70 -4.89 -18.34
CA LYS A 200 -0.14 -3.69 -18.57
C LYS A 200 -0.19 -2.78 -17.35
N THR A 201 -0.27 -3.34 -16.15
CA THR A 201 -0.31 -2.56 -14.90
C THR A 201 1.01 -1.84 -14.67
N VAL A 202 2.13 -2.55 -14.85
CA VAL A 202 3.48 -2.01 -14.76
C VAL A 202 3.71 -0.91 -15.78
N ASP A 203 3.38 -1.16 -17.05
CA ASP A 203 3.55 -0.18 -18.13
C ASP A 203 2.78 1.12 -17.85
N LYS A 204 1.56 1.01 -17.30
CA LYS A 204 0.78 2.17 -16.87
C LYS A 204 1.42 2.96 -15.73
N ILE A 205 2.00 2.25 -14.77
CA ILE A 205 2.65 2.87 -13.60
C ILE A 205 3.94 3.57 -14.02
N GLU A 206 4.79 2.90 -14.82
CA GLU A 206 6.07 3.46 -15.26
C GLU A 206 5.88 4.67 -16.18
N ASN A 207 4.85 4.65 -17.04
CA ASN A 207 4.52 5.75 -17.92
C ASN A 207 3.51 6.74 -17.34
N TYR A 208 3.20 6.66 -16.03
CA TYR A 208 2.29 7.60 -15.40
C TYR A 208 2.90 9.01 -15.36
N GLN A 209 2.23 9.97 -15.99
CA GLN A 209 2.59 11.40 -16.02
C GLN A 209 1.43 12.28 -15.52
N GLY A 210 0.49 11.67 -14.79
CA GLY A 210 -0.65 12.39 -14.22
C GLY A 210 -0.27 13.08 -12.92
N GLU A 211 -1.29 13.65 -12.27
CA GLU A 211 -1.14 14.35 -11.00
C GLU A 211 -0.77 13.40 -9.86
N ASN A 212 0.11 13.85 -8.96
CA ASN A 212 0.48 13.10 -7.76
C ASN A 212 -0.04 13.81 -6.51
N TRP A 213 -1.06 13.24 -5.85
CA TRP A 213 -1.63 13.83 -4.64
C TRP A 213 -0.73 13.70 -3.41
N VAL A 214 0.40 12.97 -3.49
CA VAL A 214 1.44 12.98 -2.44
C VAL A 214 2.01 14.39 -2.26
N ASP A 215 2.09 15.18 -3.33
CA ASP A 215 2.66 16.53 -3.31
C ASP A 215 1.70 17.62 -2.82
N LEU A 216 0.42 17.28 -2.63
CA LEU A 216 -0.65 18.23 -2.30
C LEU A 216 -1.19 17.99 -0.90
N SER A 217 -1.30 19.03 -0.10
CA SER A 217 -1.98 18.96 1.20
C SER A 217 -3.48 18.70 1.01
N PRO A 218 -4.18 18.09 1.99
CA PRO A 218 -5.62 17.89 1.88
C PRO A 218 -6.43 19.18 1.65
N GLU A 219 -5.93 20.32 2.09
CA GLU A 219 -6.56 21.64 1.89
C GLU A 219 -6.51 22.11 0.42
N GLU A 220 -5.48 21.69 -0.32
CA GLU A 220 -5.31 21.94 -1.75
C GLU A 220 -6.17 20.99 -2.59
N LEU A 221 -6.54 19.83 -2.02
CA LEU A 221 -7.30 18.77 -2.67
C LEU A 221 -8.82 18.98 -2.51
N LYS A 222 -9.40 19.88 -3.32
CA LYS A 222 -10.85 20.15 -3.37
C LYS A 222 -11.62 19.27 -4.36
#